data_AF-A0A662R2R3-F1
#
_entry.id   AF-A0A662R2R3-F1
#
_cell.length_a   1.000
_cell.length_b   1.000
_cell.length_c   1.000
_cell.angle_alpha   90.00
_cell.angle_beta   90.00
_cell.angle_gamma   90.00
#
_symmetry.space_group_name_H-M   'P 1'
#
loop_
_entity.id
_entity.type
_entity.pdbx_description
1 polymer ?
#
loop_
_entity_poly.entity_id
_entity_poly.type
_entity_poly.pdbx_seq_one_letter_code
_entity_poly.pdbx_strand_id
1 'polypeptide(L)'
;MEVLTFSDAKVERCMYSTTFDPEKMDGKVIINICTLPVEFVDDGLRALKDAIYCGLSVAPYIKIQEGGYKHVKFLTICSITICGVILKKGIPVKPKFGGVVQVEDGVPKRFTDIILYRSSTIDPLLALLSHTSVDNVVKNNSGKMLANFHEVTMFAKNSLEDVLEELLEIEFSGVLEVGEPNREVLNMAVEDGHVGFSLVGGTNPMALMKERGIPVKCNAIAGMIEFSELVHIEDI
;
A
#
# COMPACT_ATOMS: atom_id res chain seq x y z
N MET A 1 -1.65 -21.51 -19.00
CA MET A 1 -0.90 -20.35 -19.53
C MET A 1 -1.56 -19.13 -18.93
N GLU A 2 -0.86 -18.37 -18.08
CA GLU A 2 -1.43 -17.11 -17.57
C GLU A 2 -1.60 -16.14 -18.75
N VAL A 3 -2.80 -15.59 -18.91
CA VAL A 3 -3.08 -14.56 -19.91
C VAL A 3 -2.39 -13.28 -19.45
N LEU A 4 -1.72 -12.59 -20.38
CA LEU A 4 -1.13 -11.29 -20.11
C LEU A 4 -2.24 -10.28 -19.80
N THR A 5 -2.22 -9.71 -18.61
CA THR A 5 -3.25 -8.77 -18.13
C THR A 5 -2.59 -7.49 -17.66
N PHE A 6 -3.19 -6.35 -18.01
CA PHE A 6 -2.79 -5.04 -17.51
C PHE A 6 -2.97 -4.93 -15.99
N SER A 7 -2.19 -4.06 -15.36
CA SER A 7 -2.16 -3.91 -13.91
C SER A 7 -3.45 -3.30 -13.36
N ASP A 8 -4.15 -2.48 -14.14
CA ASP A 8 -5.47 -1.96 -13.79
C ASP A 8 -6.51 -3.08 -13.61
N ALA A 9 -6.63 -4.00 -14.56
CA ALA A 9 -7.57 -5.12 -14.47
C ALA A 9 -7.24 -6.06 -13.29
N LYS A 10 -5.95 -6.19 -12.94
CA LYS A 10 -5.54 -6.92 -11.72
C LYS A 10 -5.99 -6.19 -10.46
N VAL A 11 -5.76 -4.88 -10.39
CA VAL A 11 -6.18 -4.04 -9.25
C VAL A 11 -7.70 -4.05 -9.11
N GLU A 12 -8.45 -3.86 -10.18
CA GLU A 12 -9.92 -3.92 -10.18
C GLU A 12 -10.40 -5.26 -9.66
N ARG A 13 -9.90 -6.37 -10.20
CA ARG A 13 -10.26 -7.72 -9.72
C ARG A 13 -10.07 -7.84 -8.21
N CYS A 14 -8.98 -7.31 -7.68
CA CYS A 14 -8.69 -7.34 -6.24
C CYS A 14 -9.65 -6.46 -5.44
N MET A 15 -9.94 -5.24 -5.89
CA MET A 15 -10.92 -4.36 -5.26
C MET A 15 -12.29 -5.04 -5.16
N TYR A 16 -12.78 -5.62 -6.26
CA TYR A 16 -14.08 -6.32 -6.29
C TYR A 16 -14.10 -7.62 -5.48
N SER A 17 -12.93 -8.24 -5.25
CA SER A 17 -12.84 -9.48 -4.47
C SER A 17 -12.64 -9.25 -2.97
N THR A 18 -12.33 -8.02 -2.55
CA THR A 18 -12.16 -7.66 -1.14
C THR A 18 -13.50 -7.83 -0.42
N THR A 19 -13.53 -8.56 0.70
CA THR A 19 -14.75 -8.71 1.51
C THR A 19 -14.64 -8.10 2.90
N PHE A 20 -13.49 -7.52 3.25
CA PHE A 20 -13.26 -6.86 4.53
C PHE A 20 -14.31 -5.78 4.87
N ASP A 21 -14.78 -5.82 6.10
CA ASP A 21 -15.72 -4.90 6.74
C ASP A 21 -15.05 -4.35 8.02
N PRO A 22 -14.61 -3.08 8.02
CA PRO A 22 -13.87 -2.51 9.15
C PRO A 22 -14.67 -2.46 10.46
N GLU A 23 -15.99 -2.26 10.42
CA GLU A 23 -16.84 -2.27 11.63
C GLU A 23 -16.84 -3.64 12.33
N LYS A 24 -16.74 -4.72 11.53
CA LYS A 24 -16.72 -6.10 12.03
C LYS A 24 -15.31 -6.64 12.24
N MET A 25 -14.29 -5.94 11.75
CA MET A 25 -12.92 -6.45 11.63
C MET A 25 -12.86 -7.86 11.03
N ASP A 26 -13.67 -8.11 10.00
CA ASP A 26 -13.82 -9.44 9.40
C ASP A 26 -13.91 -9.40 7.87
N GLY A 27 -13.54 -10.51 7.25
CA GLY A 27 -13.52 -10.70 5.80
C GLY A 27 -12.13 -10.60 5.19
N LYS A 28 -12.10 -10.70 3.86
CA LYS A 28 -10.87 -10.87 3.08
C LYS A 28 -10.20 -9.55 2.76
N VAL A 29 -8.91 -9.48 3.07
CA VAL A 29 -7.99 -8.40 2.70
C VAL A 29 -7.00 -8.87 1.64
N ILE A 30 -6.46 -7.93 0.86
CA ILE A 30 -5.43 -8.21 -0.14
C ILE A 30 -4.07 -8.12 0.53
N ILE A 31 -3.18 -9.06 0.21
CA ILE A 31 -1.86 -9.15 0.83
C ILE A 31 -0.71 -9.08 -0.18
N ASN A 32 0.39 -8.52 0.28
CA ASN A 32 1.72 -8.68 -0.31
C ASN A 32 2.43 -9.84 0.41
N ILE A 33 3.23 -10.62 -0.32
CA ILE A 33 4.03 -11.71 0.27
C ILE A 33 5.50 -11.40 0.06
N CYS A 34 6.20 -11.09 1.15
CA CYS A 34 7.65 -10.94 1.20
C CYS A 34 8.28 -12.24 1.70
N THR A 35 9.16 -12.85 0.90
CA THR A 35 9.89 -14.07 1.24
C THR A 35 11.35 -13.74 1.51
N LEU A 36 11.87 -14.18 2.65
CA LEU A 36 13.23 -13.95 3.12
C LEU A 36 13.85 -15.25 3.66
N PRO A 37 15.19 -15.40 3.65
CA PRO A 37 15.86 -16.51 4.33
C PRO A 37 15.64 -16.46 5.84
N VAL A 38 15.59 -17.63 6.49
CA VAL A 38 15.32 -17.75 7.94
C VAL A 38 16.33 -16.98 8.79
N GLU A 39 17.59 -16.91 8.37
CA GLU A 39 18.64 -16.19 9.08
C GLU A 39 18.44 -14.66 9.14
N PHE A 40 17.57 -14.09 8.31
CA PHE A 40 17.25 -12.66 8.29
C PHE A 40 15.89 -12.32 8.92
N VAL A 41 15.22 -13.29 9.56
CA VAL A 41 13.86 -13.08 10.09
C VAL A 41 13.82 -11.94 11.11
N ASP A 42 14.76 -11.91 12.05
CA ASP A 42 14.79 -10.87 13.08
C ASP A 42 15.06 -9.49 12.49
N ASP A 43 16.00 -9.38 11.54
CA ASP A 43 16.31 -8.12 10.87
C ASP A 43 15.14 -7.65 9.99
N GLY A 44 14.46 -8.58 9.32
CA GLY A 44 13.25 -8.31 8.55
C GLY A 44 12.13 -7.81 9.45
N LEU A 45 11.91 -8.44 10.61
CA LEU A 45 10.87 -8.03 11.55
C LEU A 45 11.16 -6.63 12.11
N ARG A 46 12.42 -6.32 12.45
CA ARG A 46 12.81 -4.96 12.85
C ARG A 46 12.56 -3.92 11.76
N ALA A 47 12.93 -4.22 10.51
CA ALA A 47 12.65 -3.33 9.39
C ALA A 47 11.13 -3.15 9.17
N LEU A 48 10.33 -4.20 9.34
CA LEU A 48 8.89 -4.12 9.24
C LEU A 48 8.27 -3.26 10.35
N LYS A 49 8.71 -3.44 11.61
CA LYS A 49 8.30 -2.60 12.75
C LYS A 49 8.64 -1.13 12.51
N ASP A 50 9.88 -0.84 12.09
CA ASP A 50 10.31 0.53 11.75
C ASP A 50 9.43 1.15 10.65
N ALA A 51 9.12 0.40 9.59
CA ALA A 51 8.24 0.88 8.53
C ALA A 51 6.82 1.17 9.04
N ILE A 52 6.26 0.30 9.90
CA ILE A 52 4.93 0.49 10.47
C ILE A 52 4.91 1.75 11.36
N TYR A 53 5.86 1.89 12.29
CA TYR A 53 5.91 3.04 13.20
C TYR A 53 6.15 4.38 12.50
N CYS A 54 6.82 4.37 11.35
CA CYS A 54 7.01 5.55 10.52
C CYS A 54 5.84 5.84 9.55
N GLY A 55 4.74 5.10 9.63
CA GLY A 55 3.58 5.29 8.72
C GLY A 55 3.86 4.86 7.28
N LEU A 56 4.86 4.00 7.07
CA LEU A 56 5.24 3.47 5.76
C LEU A 56 4.58 2.12 5.45
N SER A 57 3.70 1.64 6.31
CA SER A 57 2.83 0.49 6.08
C SER A 57 1.38 0.93 5.98
N VAL A 58 0.56 0.12 5.33
CA VAL A 58 -0.89 0.37 5.19
C VAL A 58 -1.62 0.15 6.51
N ALA A 59 -1.19 -0.86 7.28
CA ALA A 59 -1.76 -1.24 8.55
C ALA A 59 -0.72 -2.06 9.36
N PRO A 60 -0.87 -2.16 10.69
CA PRO A 60 0.04 -2.89 11.58
C PRO A 60 -0.29 -4.40 11.71
N TYR A 61 -1.07 -4.98 10.79
CA TYR A 61 -1.45 -6.40 10.83
C TYR A 61 -0.63 -7.23 9.86
N ILE A 62 -0.03 -8.31 10.36
CA ILE A 62 0.84 -9.17 9.56
C ILE A 62 0.59 -10.66 9.85
N LYS A 63 1.04 -11.52 8.95
CA LYS A 63 1.17 -12.95 9.21
C LYS A 63 2.56 -13.43 8.83
N ILE A 64 3.20 -14.15 9.75
CA ILE A 64 4.47 -14.82 9.52
C ILE A 64 4.18 -16.30 9.33
N GLN A 65 4.68 -16.89 8.24
CA GLN A 65 4.51 -18.32 7.98
C GLN A 65 5.73 -18.93 7.28
N GLU A 66 5.81 -20.26 7.31
CA GLU A 66 6.87 -20.99 6.63
C GLU A 66 6.89 -20.71 5.12
N GLY A 67 8.07 -20.41 4.59
CA GLY A 67 8.31 -20.08 3.18
C GLY A 67 8.85 -21.22 2.34
N GLY A 68 9.05 -22.41 2.92
CA GLY A 68 9.76 -23.55 2.33
C GLY A 68 11.16 -23.73 2.92
N TYR A 69 12.03 -24.47 2.24
CA TYR A 69 13.35 -24.81 2.76
C TYR A 69 14.18 -23.55 3.10
N LYS A 70 14.40 -23.32 4.40
CA LYS A 70 15.15 -22.17 4.95
C LYS A 70 14.60 -20.78 4.56
N HIS A 71 13.29 -20.66 4.32
CA HIS A 71 12.67 -19.37 4.05
C HIS A 71 11.45 -19.13 4.94
N VAL A 72 11.16 -17.86 5.20
CA VAL A 72 9.98 -17.35 5.91
C VAL A 72 9.25 -16.37 5.00
N LYS A 73 7.93 -16.30 5.15
CA LYS A 73 7.06 -15.36 4.45
C LYS A 73 6.44 -14.39 5.43
N PHE A 74 6.59 -13.10 5.16
CA PHE A 74 5.83 -12.04 5.78
C PHE A 74 4.70 -11.63 4.85
N LEU A 75 3.48 -11.67 5.37
CA LEU A 75 2.27 -11.25 4.70
C LEU A 75 1.85 -9.91 5.29
N THR A 76 1.77 -8.89 4.45
CA THR A 76 1.37 -7.52 4.84
C THR A 76 0.17 -7.07 4.02
N ILE A 77 -0.67 -6.21 4.59
CA ILE A 77 -1.85 -5.68 3.90
C ILE A 77 -1.44 -4.76 2.74
N CYS A 78 -2.08 -4.92 1.59
CA CYS A 78 -1.94 -4.06 0.42
C CYS A 78 -2.92 -2.88 0.49
N SER A 79 -2.49 -1.70 0.02
CA SER A 79 -3.30 -0.47 0.01
C SER A 79 -4.57 -0.60 -0.83
N ILE A 80 -4.60 -1.50 -1.81
CA ILE A 80 -5.80 -1.77 -2.61
C ILE A 80 -6.95 -2.35 -1.74
N THR A 81 -6.66 -2.87 -0.54
CA THR A 81 -7.68 -3.24 0.45
C THR A 81 -8.53 -2.02 0.84
N ILE A 82 -7.91 -0.86 1.05
CA ILE A 82 -8.61 0.41 1.34
C ILE A 82 -9.55 0.74 0.16
N CYS A 83 -9.06 0.65 -1.08
CA CYS A 83 -9.89 0.88 -2.27
C CYS A 83 -11.06 -0.10 -2.39
N GLY A 84 -10.88 -1.35 -1.99
CA GLY A 84 -11.95 -2.35 -1.92
C GLY A 84 -13.02 -2.00 -0.87
N VAL A 85 -12.61 -1.51 0.30
CA VAL A 85 -13.54 -1.04 1.35
C VAL A 85 -14.34 0.17 0.86
N ILE A 86 -13.68 1.17 0.30
CA ILE A 86 -14.32 2.38 -0.26
C ILE A 86 -15.36 1.99 -1.33
N LEU A 87 -14.99 1.07 -2.24
CA LEU A 87 -15.90 0.55 -3.27
C LEU A 87 -17.16 -0.09 -2.67
N LYS A 88 -17.02 -0.86 -1.58
CA LYS A 88 -18.14 -1.56 -0.94
C LYS A 88 -19.06 -0.65 -0.15
N LYS A 89 -18.56 0.50 0.31
CA LYS A 89 -19.37 1.59 0.86
C LYS A 89 -20.07 2.41 -0.25
N GLY A 90 -19.96 1.97 -1.51
CA GLY A 90 -20.71 2.52 -2.65
C GLY A 90 -19.99 3.64 -3.40
N ILE A 91 -18.69 3.82 -3.17
CA ILE A 91 -17.89 4.90 -3.77
C ILE A 91 -16.95 4.31 -4.83
N PRO A 92 -17.21 4.52 -6.14
CA PRO A 92 -16.33 4.01 -7.18
C PRO A 92 -14.96 4.71 -7.15
N VAL A 93 -13.91 3.93 -6.89
CA VAL A 93 -12.51 4.39 -6.91
C VAL A 93 -11.89 4.13 -8.27
N LYS A 94 -11.15 5.10 -8.79
CA LYS A 94 -10.35 5.00 -10.03
C LYS A 94 -8.86 4.94 -9.70
N PRO A 95 -8.21 3.75 -9.72
CA PRO A 95 -6.75 3.65 -9.62
C PRO A 95 -6.07 4.26 -10.85
N LYS A 96 -5.13 5.19 -10.65
CA LYS A 96 -4.46 5.90 -11.76
C LYS A 96 -3.05 5.38 -12.00
N PHE A 97 -2.21 5.41 -10.96
CA PHE A 97 -0.81 5.00 -11.04
C PHE A 97 -0.23 4.61 -9.68
N GLY A 98 0.89 3.91 -9.71
CA GLY A 98 1.85 3.86 -8.61
C GLY A 98 3.08 4.70 -8.94
N GLY A 99 3.76 5.20 -7.92
CA GLY A 99 4.86 6.12 -8.09
C GLY A 99 5.77 6.26 -6.88
N VAL A 100 6.77 7.13 -7.03
CA VAL A 100 7.69 7.54 -5.96
C VAL A 100 7.31 8.94 -5.50
N VAL A 101 7.15 9.12 -4.20
CA VAL A 101 6.86 10.40 -3.55
C VAL A 101 8.11 10.88 -2.82
N GLN A 102 8.46 12.14 -3.04
CA GLN A 102 9.46 12.86 -2.26
C GLN A 102 8.85 13.31 -0.93
N VAL A 103 9.54 13.00 0.16
CA VAL A 103 9.20 13.42 1.53
C VAL A 103 10.29 14.34 2.04
N GLU A 104 9.88 15.45 2.64
CA GLU A 104 10.79 16.40 3.30
C GLU A 104 10.20 16.80 4.65
N ASP A 105 11.00 16.64 5.70
CA ASP A 105 10.62 16.94 7.10
C ASP A 105 9.28 16.30 7.52
N GLY A 106 9.06 15.05 7.10
CA GLY A 106 7.87 14.26 7.39
C GLY A 106 6.66 14.60 6.51
N VAL A 107 6.81 15.54 5.57
CA VAL A 107 5.71 16.02 4.72
C VAL A 107 5.89 15.50 3.29
N PRO A 108 4.95 14.71 2.74
CA PRO A 108 4.90 14.39 1.33
C PRO A 108 4.82 15.67 0.48
N LYS A 109 5.68 15.81 -0.53
CA LYS A 109 5.75 17.03 -1.36
C LYS A 109 5.17 16.83 -2.75
N ARG A 110 5.61 15.78 -3.45
CA ARG A 110 5.22 15.52 -4.84
C ARG A 110 5.59 14.12 -5.30
N PHE A 111 4.93 13.65 -6.34
CA PHE A 111 5.42 12.52 -7.12
C PHE A 111 6.65 12.91 -7.96
N THR A 112 7.68 12.05 -7.99
CA THR A 112 8.88 12.23 -8.82
C THR A 112 8.89 11.30 -10.02
N ASP A 113 8.30 10.12 -9.87
CA ASP A 113 8.26 9.06 -10.88
C ASP A 113 6.88 8.37 -10.79
N ILE A 114 6.25 8.08 -11.94
CA ILE A 114 4.94 7.42 -11.98
C ILE A 114 4.88 6.36 -13.09
N ILE A 115 4.12 5.29 -12.87
CA ILE A 115 3.74 4.30 -13.88
C ILE A 115 2.24 4.07 -13.80
N LEU A 116 1.55 4.35 -14.91
CA LEU A 116 0.09 4.21 -15.01
C LEU A 116 -0.34 2.73 -14.98
N TYR A 117 -1.35 2.42 -14.17
CA TYR A 117 -1.89 1.05 -14.08
C TYR A 117 -2.46 0.58 -15.42
N ARG A 118 -3.22 1.45 -16.11
CA ARG A 118 -3.86 1.17 -17.41
C ARG A 118 -2.91 0.99 -18.59
N SER A 119 -1.62 1.29 -18.40
CA SER A 119 -0.62 1.27 -19.48
C SER A 119 0.58 0.38 -19.14
N SER A 120 0.44 -0.46 -18.11
CA SER A 120 1.50 -1.35 -17.64
C SER A 120 0.93 -2.74 -17.34
N THR A 121 1.72 -3.79 -17.58
CA THR A 121 1.40 -5.17 -17.17
C THR A 121 2.18 -5.60 -15.92
N ILE A 122 3.12 -4.75 -15.49
CA ILE A 122 3.94 -4.92 -14.29
C ILE A 122 3.39 -4.05 -13.16
N ASP A 123 3.59 -4.48 -11.91
CA ASP A 123 3.24 -3.69 -10.74
C ASP A 123 4.14 -2.42 -10.68
N PRO A 124 3.55 -1.21 -10.74
CA PRO A 124 4.28 0.05 -10.67
C PRO A 124 5.21 0.18 -9.46
N LEU A 125 4.75 -0.24 -8.28
CA LEU A 125 5.49 -0.05 -7.04
C LEU A 125 6.68 -1.02 -6.96
N LEU A 126 6.51 -2.25 -7.43
CA LEU A 126 7.62 -3.19 -7.57
C LEU A 126 8.67 -2.71 -8.58
N ALA A 127 8.23 -2.14 -9.71
CA ALA A 127 9.13 -1.62 -10.74
C ALA A 127 9.98 -0.43 -10.23
N LEU A 128 9.44 0.35 -9.30
CA LEU A 128 10.08 1.55 -8.76
C LEU A 128 10.81 1.34 -7.43
N LEU A 129 10.92 0.10 -6.93
CA LEU A 129 11.60 -0.20 -5.66
C LEU A 129 13.02 0.40 -5.58
N SER A 130 13.80 0.31 -6.66
CA SER A 130 15.18 0.83 -6.69
C SER A 130 15.28 2.35 -6.78
N HIS A 131 14.17 3.07 -6.91
CA HIS A 131 14.12 4.53 -6.99
C HIS A 131 13.85 5.18 -5.63
N THR A 132 13.75 4.37 -4.57
CA THR A 132 13.37 4.79 -3.22
C THR A 132 14.59 5.06 -2.33
N SER A 133 14.35 5.75 -1.23
CA SER A 133 15.28 5.94 -0.12
C SER A 133 14.48 5.93 1.19
N VAL A 134 13.71 4.86 1.38
CA VAL A 134 12.80 4.66 2.51
C VAL A 134 13.54 4.67 3.85
N ASP A 135 14.76 4.14 3.91
CA ASP A 135 15.58 4.16 5.11
C ASP A 135 15.97 5.60 5.51
N ASN A 136 16.12 6.52 4.54
CA ASN A 136 16.30 7.94 4.83
C ASN A 136 15.02 8.57 5.38
N VAL A 137 13.84 8.16 4.88
CA VAL A 137 12.55 8.60 5.45
C VAL A 137 12.45 8.17 6.90
N VAL A 138 12.79 6.92 7.23
CA VAL A 138 12.80 6.41 8.60
C VAL A 138 13.80 7.16 9.50
N LYS A 139 15.02 7.41 9.02
CA LYS A 139 16.10 7.98 9.85
C LYS A 139 16.04 9.50 9.98
N ASN A 140 15.62 10.19 8.92
CA ASN A 140 15.78 11.63 8.77
C ASN A 140 14.47 12.36 8.48
N ASN A 141 13.33 11.66 8.49
CA ASN A 141 12.02 12.17 8.03
C ASN A 141 12.05 12.74 6.60
N SER A 142 13.06 12.41 5.81
CA SER A 142 13.26 12.97 4.47
C SER A 142 13.85 11.93 3.55
N GLY A 143 13.30 11.82 2.34
CA GLY A 143 13.72 10.79 1.39
C GLY A 143 12.66 10.55 0.32
N LYS A 144 12.63 9.32 -0.19
CA LYS A 144 11.70 8.89 -1.23
C LYS A 144 11.03 7.59 -0.84
N MET A 145 9.70 7.55 -0.94
CA MET A 145 8.90 6.37 -0.65
C MET A 145 7.93 6.05 -1.78
N LEU A 146 7.37 4.85 -1.78
CA LEU A 146 6.37 4.43 -2.74
C LEU A 146 4.98 4.87 -2.29
N ALA A 147 4.17 5.30 -3.24
CA ALA A 147 2.77 5.62 -3.06
C ALA A 147 1.98 5.32 -4.33
N ASN A 148 0.66 5.24 -4.19
CA ASN A 148 -0.25 5.15 -5.32
C ASN A 148 -1.19 6.36 -5.32
N PHE A 149 -1.86 6.54 -6.44
CA PHE A 149 -2.79 7.63 -6.65
C PHE A 149 -4.10 7.15 -7.23
N HIS A 150 -5.17 7.70 -6.70
CA HIS A 150 -6.54 7.32 -6.99
C HIS A 150 -7.42 8.56 -7.12
N GLU A 151 -8.54 8.41 -7.81
CA GLU A 151 -9.55 9.45 -7.90
C GLU A 151 -10.93 8.87 -7.54
N VAL A 152 -11.77 9.71 -6.94
CA VAL A 152 -13.21 9.49 -6.79
C VAL A 152 -13.97 10.67 -7.36
N THR A 153 -15.26 10.53 -7.62
CA THR A 153 -16.10 11.69 -7.94
C THR A 153 -16.09 12.69 -6.78
N MET A 154 -16.03 13.99 -7.08
CA MET A 154 -16.02 15.03 -6.05
C MET A 154 -17.26 15.01 -5.15
N PHE A 155 -18.38 14.48 -5.64
CA PHE A 155 -19.61 14.33 -4.86
C PHE A 155 -19.49 13.29 -3.74
N ALA A 156 -18.47 12.44 -3.78
CA ALA A 156 -18.20 11.44 -2.76
C ALA A 156 -17.11 11.87 -1.77
N LYS A 157 -16.61 13.11 -1.80
CA LYS A 157 -15.50 13.57 -0.93
C LYS A 157 -15.77 13.30 0.55
N ASN A 158 -16.90 13.79 1.07
CA ASN A 158 -17.23 13.63 2.49
C ASN A 158 -17.37 12.14 2.84
N SER A 159 -18.07 11.35 2.02
CA SER A 159 -18.21 9.91 2.26
C SER A 159 -16.88 9.15 2.13
N LEU A 160 -15.95 9.62 1.30
CA LEU A 160 -14.59 9.09 1.23
C LEU A 160 -13.86 9.38 2.55
N GLU A 161 -13.91 10.62 3.04
CA GLU A 161 -13.30 11.04 4.30
C GLU A 161 -13.86 10.23 5.48
N ASP A 162 -15.18 10.06 5.57
CA ASP A 162 -15.84 9.24 6.60
C ASP A 162 -15.30 7.78 6.61
N VAL A 163 -15.14 7.16 5.44
CA VAL A 163 -14.62 5.78 5.32
C VAL A 163 -13.13 5.71 5.66
N LEU A 164 -12.35 6.74 5.31
CA LEU A 164 -10.94 6.79 5.66
C LEU A 164 -10.73 7.01 7.16
N GLU A 165 -11.59 7.79 7.82
CA GLU A 165 -11.61 7.96 9.27
C GLU A 165 -11.96 6.65 9.99
N GLU A 166 -13.00 5.94 9.53
CA GLU A 166 -13.37 4.61 10.04
C GLU A 166 -12.21 3.60 9.94
N LEU A 167 -11.47 3.62 8.84
CA LEU A 167 -10.28 2.79 8.65
C LEU A 167 -9.13 3.22 9.58
N LEU A 168 -8.97 4.51 9.82
CA LEU A 168 -7.94 5.03 10.72
C LEU A 168 -8.17 4.60 12.18
N GLU A 169 -9.43 4.48 12.62
CA GLU A 169 -9.79 3.99 13.97
C GLU A 169 -9.27 2.57 14.25
N ILE A 170 -9.11 1.75 13.21
CA ILE A 170 -8.52 0.40 13.28
C ILE A 170 -7.09 0.36 12.72
N GLU A 171 -6.39 1.49 12.78
CA GLU A 171 -4.96 1.64 12.45
C GLU A 171 -4.58 1.39 10.98
N PHE A 172 -5.53 1.53 10.04
CA PHE A 172 -5.20 1.63 8.62
C PHE A 172 -4.71 3.05 8.28
N SER A 173 -3.47 3.34 8.67
CA SER A 173 -2.83 4.67 8.58
C SER A 173 -2.23 4.99 7.19
N GLY A 174 -2.63 4.26 6.15
CA GLY A 174 -2.03 4.33 4.82
C GLY A 174 -2.40 5.55 3.96
N VAL A 175 -3.08 6.58 4.48
CA VAL A 175 -3.48 7.77 3.69
C VAL A 175 -2.38 8.83 3.76
N LEU A 176 -1.91 9.30 2.60
CA LEU A 176 -0.90 10.37 2.51
C LEU A 176 -1.51 11.75 2.37
N GLU A 177 -2.47 11.88 1.46
CA GLU A 177 -3.13 13.16 1.16
C GLU A 177 -4.47 12.89 0.50
N VAL A 178 -5.50 13.66 0.88
CA VAL A 178 -6.78 13.76 0.19
C VAL A 178 -6.91 15.20 -0.31
N GLY A 179 -7.15 15.36 -1.61
CA GLY A 179 -7.22 16.66 -2.25
C GLY A 179 -8.57 17.33 -2.12
N GLU A 180 -8.58 18.60 -2.51
CA GLU A 180 -9.82 19.33 -2.75
C GLU A 180 -10.35 19.08 -4.17
N PRO A 181 -11.67 19.27 -4.42
CA PRO A 181 -12.25 19.05 -5.74
C PRO A 181 -11.54 19.82 -6.86
N ASN A 182 -11.16 19.12 -7.93
CA ASN A 182 -10.45 19.67 -9.09
C ASN A 182 -9.10 20.34 -8.75
N ARG A 183 -8.51 20.01 -7.60
CA ARG A 183 -7.18 20.47 -7.20
C ARG A 183 -6.15 19.38 -7.37
N GLU A 184 -4.93 19.81 -7.66
CA GLU A 184 -3.80 18.89 -7.68
C GLU A 184 -3.53 18.32 -6.29
N VAL A 185 -2.96 17.12 -6.27
CA VAL A 185 -2.51 16.44 -5.06
C VAL A 185 -1.09 15.96 -5.32
N LEU A 186 -0.14 16.33 -4.48
CA LEU A 186 1.28 15.98 -4.66
C LEU A 186 1.80 16.31 -6.08
N ASN A 187 1.43 17.49 -6.59
CA ASN A 187 1.71 18.02 -7.94
C ASN A 187 1.17 17.16 -9.09
N MET A 188 0.15 16.35 -8.83
CA MET A 188 -0.52 15.55 -9.85
C MET A 188 -1.91 16.12 -10.13
N ALA A 189 -2.16 16.38 -11.42
CA ALA A 189 -3.46 16.86 -11.88
C ALA A 189 -4.55 15.80 -11.62
N VAL A 190 -5.73 16.28 -11.25
CA VAL A 190 -6.94 15.49 -11.02
C VAL A 190 -7.93 15.75 -12.15
N GLU A 191 -8.65 14.72 -12.59
CA GLU A 191 -9.71 14.86 -13.60
C GLU A 191 -10.81 15.85 -13.15
N ASP A 192 -11.33 16.64 -14.09
CA ASP A 192 -12.50 17.50 -13.83
C ASP A 192 -13.65 16.68 -13.24
N GLY A 193 -14.30 17.21 -12.21
CA GLY A 193 -15.36 16.56 -11.44
C GLY A 193 -14.88 15.52 -10.43
N HIS A 194 -13.57 15.45 -10.14
CA HIS A 194 -12.98 14.46 -9.23
C HIS A 194 -12.22 15.08 -8.07
N VAL A 195 -11.95 14.23 -7.07
CA VAL A 195 -11.02 14.44 -5.98
C VAL A 195 -9.93 13.37 -6.08
N GLY A 196 -8.68 13.80 -6.00
CA GLY A 196 -7.53 12.90 -5.93
C GLY A 196 -7.22 12.51 -4.48
N PHE A 197 -6.70 11.30 -4.27
CA PHE A 197 -6.13 10.91 -2.98
C PHE A 197 -4.97 9.93 -3.20
N SER A 198 -4.00 9.97 -2.29
CA SER A 198 -2.81 9.13 -2.34
C SER A 198 -2.71 8.23 -1.12
N LEU A 199 -2.35 6.97 -1.34
CA LEU A 199 -2.08 6.01 -0.28
C LEU A 199 -0.61 5.57 -0.31
N VAL A 200 -0.07 5.31 0.88
CA VAL A 200 1.23 4.67 1.09
C VAL A 200 1.29 3.36 0.31
N GLY A 201 2.43 3.11 -0.35
CA GLY A 201 2.67 1.84 -1.02
C GLY A 201 2.89 0.71 -0.02
N GLY A 202 2.08 -0.35 -0.09
CA GLY A 202 2.23 -1.54 0.77
C GLY A 202 3.53 -2.34 0.58
N THR A 203 4.40 -1.91 -0.34
CA THR A 203 5.73 -2.46 -0.61
C THR A 203 6.88 -1.61 -0.02
N ASN A 204 6.59 -0.50 0.67
CA ASN A 204 7.62 0.27 1.38
C ASN A 204 8.39 -0.54 2.44
N PRO A 205 7.78 -1.43 3.25
CA PRO A 205 8.55 -2.29 4.16
C PRO A 205 9.58 -3.16 3.42
N MET A 206 9.25 -3.62 2.21
CA MET A 206 10.17 -4.38 1.37
C MET A 206 11.31 -3.50 0.83
N ALA A 207 11.00 -2.28 0.39
CA ALA A 207 12.02 -1.31 -0.03
C ALA A 207 13.03 -1.06 1.09
N LEU A 208 12.53 -0.83 2.32
CA LEU A 208 13.36 -0.65 3.51
C LEU A 208 14.26 -1.87 3.79
N MET A 209 13.71 -3.08 3.74
CA MET A 209 14.50 -4.31 3.89
C MET A 209 15.63 -4.39 2.86
N LYS A 210 15.33 -4.10 1.58
CA LYS A 210 16.32 -4.11 0.50
C LYS A 210 17.41 -3.06 0.69
N GLU A 211 17.03 -1.84 1.07
CA GLU A 211 17.97 -0.74 1.32
C GLU A 211 18.92 -1.06 2.49
N ARG A 212 18.45 -1.83 3.46
CA ARG A 212 19.27 -2.33 4.59
C ARG A 212 20.07 -3.60 4.26
N GLY A 213 20.06 -4.05 3.01
CA GLY A 213 20.82 -5.22 2.56
C GLY A 213 20.20 -6.57 2.91
N ILE A 214 18.93 -6.60 3.33
CA ILE A 214 18.21 -7.84 3.64
C ILE A 214 17.73 -8.48 2.32
N PRO A 215 18.11 -9.74 2.03
CA PRO A 215 17.68 -10.42 0.82
C PRO A 215 16.18 -10.77 0.92
N VAL A 216 15.34 -10.02 0.20
CA VAL A 216 13.89 -10.22 0.16
C VAL A 216 13.35 -10.26 -1.27
N LYS A 217 12.44 -11.21 -1.52
CA LYS A 217 11.65 -11.31 -2.75
C LYS A 217 10.19 -11.05 -2.40
N CYS A 218 9.56 -10.07 -3.03
CA CYS A 218 8.15 -9.77 -2.80
C CYS A 218 7.34 -10.00 -4.06
N ASN A 219 6.16 -10.56 -3.85
CA ASN A 219 5.08 -10.56 -4.82
C ASN A 219 4.02 -9.58 -4.29
N ALA A 220 3.78 -8.51 -5.03
CA ALA A 220 2.70 -7.58 -4.74
C ALA A 220 1.37 -8.16 -5.26
N ILE A 221 0.26 -7.87 -4.56
CA ILE A 221 -1.06 -8.40 -4.94
C ILE A 221 -1.01 -9.94 -5.08
N ALA A 222 -0.36 -10.60 -4.12
CA ALA A 222 -0.02 -12.01 -4.22
C ALA A 222 -1.16 -12.95 -3.82
N GLY A 223 -2.21 -12.42 -3.20
CA GLY A 223 -3.37 -13.19 -2.79
C GLY A 223 -4.31 -12.40 -1.88
N MET A 224 -5.27 -13.14 -1.33
CA MET A 224 -6.19 -12.66 -0.32
C MET A 224 -6.20 -13.63 0.86
N ILE A 225 -6.42 -13.12 2.05
CA ILE A 225 -6.50 -13.89 3.28
C ILE A 225 -7.62 -13.33 4.16
N GLU A 226 -8.21 -14.15 5.03
CA GLU A 226 -9.13 -13.62 6.04
C GLU A 226 -8.36 -12.73 7.02
N PHE A 227 -8.93 -11.58 7.37
CA PHE A 227 -8.29 -10.64 8.28
C PHE A 227 -7.95 -11.27 9.64
N SER A 228 -8.80 -12.19 10.12
CA SER A 228 -8.61 -12.95 11.36
C SER A 228 -7.38 -13.86 11.39
N GLU A 229 -6.75 -14.12 10.23
CA GLU A 229 -5.48 -14.86 10.16
C GLU A 229 -4.25 -13.96 10.34
N LEU A 230 -4.43 -12.64 10.35
CA LEU A 230 -3.37 -11.68 10.64
C LEU A 230 -3.36 -11.39 12.13
N VAL A 231 -2.18 -11.11 12.67
CA VAL A 231 -2.00 -10.67 14.05
C VAL A 231 -1.42 -9.26 14.05
N HIS A 232 -1.68 -8.52 15.13
CA HIS A 232 -1.10 -7.19 15.30
C HIS A 232 0.42 -7.31 15.49
N ILE A 233 1.18 -6.35 14.96
CA ILE A 233 2.66 -6.39 14.98
C ILE A 233 3.25 -6.41 16.40
N GLU A 234 2.52 -5.87 17.38
CA GLU A 234 2.92 -5.87 18.80
C GLU A 234 2.78 -7.25 19.46
N ASP A 235 1.98 -8.14 18.89
CA ASP A 235 1.77 -9.50 19.41
C ASP A 235 2.85 -10.49 18.94
N ILE A 236 3.86 -10.00 18.19
CA ILE A 236 4.99 -10.75 17.63
C ILE A 236 6.31 -10.30 18.28
#